data_AF-V4CIM1-F1
#
_entry.id   AF-V4CIM1-F1
#
_cell.length_a   1.000
_cell.length_b   1.000
_cell.length_c   1.000
_cell.angle_alpha   90.00
_cell.angle_beta   90.00
_cell.angle_gamma   90.00
#
_symmetry.space_group_name_H-M   'P 1'
#
loop_
_entity.id
_entity.type
_entity.pdbx_description
1 polymer ?
#
loop_
_entity_poly.entity_id
_entity_poly.type
_entity_poly.pdbx_seq_one_letter_code
_entity_poly.pdbx_strand_id
1 'polypeptide(L)' 'DEITDCKDTTQLAIFVRDVDEHLNVTDKLLSLQSMKDTTTGLDILTEVLKAAEKFNLDRSTFG' A
#
# COMPACT_ATOMS: atom_id res chain seq x y z
N ASP A 1 -5.43 11.86 1.32
CA ASP A 1 -6.15 11.97 2.59
C ASP A 1 -5.66 10.97 3.59
N GLU A 2 -5.21 11.48 4.73
CA GLU A 2 -5.04 10.73 5.96
C GLU A 2 -6.40 10.73 6.66
N ILE A 3 -7.02 9.56 6.79
CA ILE A 3 -8.33 9.43 7.44
C ILE A 3 -8.05 9.21 8.93
N THR A 4 -8.12 10.27 9.72
CA THR A 4 -8.09 10.17 11.19
C THR A 4 -9.46 9.68 11.66
N ASP A 5 -9.71 8.38 11.61
CA ASP A 5 -10.85 7.79 12.31
C ASP A 5 -10.60 7.87 13.82
N CYS A 6 -11.68 8.19 14.54
CA CYS A 6 -11.80 8.52 15.95
C CYS A 6 -11.47 7.39 16.94
N LYS A 7 -10.59 6.46 16.55
CA LYS A 7 -10.02 5.40 17.38
C LYS A 7 -8.54 5.33 17.06
N ASP A 8 -7.69 5.88 17.94
CA ASP A 8 -6.21 5.82 18.14
C ASP A 8 -5.33 4.86 17.29
N THR A 9 -5.69 4.60 16.04
CA THR A 9 -5.08 3.62 15.14
C THR A 9 -5.19 4.17 13.73
N THR A 10 -4.14 4.87 13.31
CA THR A 10 -4.00 5.27 11.91
C THR A 10 -3.86 4.02 11.05
N GLN A 11 -4.40 4.02 9.83
CA GLN A 11 -4.24 2.91 8.89
C GLN A 11 -3.56 3.39 7.61
N LEU A 12 -2.57 2.62 7.15
CA LEU A 12 -1.89 2.81 5.88
C LEU A 12 -2.46 1.85 4.85
N ALA A 13 -3.23 2.38 3.90
CA ALA A 13 -3.70 1.64 2.74
C ALA A 13 -2.73 1.83 1.56
N ILE A 14 -2.20 0.73 1.03
CA ILE A 14 -1.29 0.71 -0.11
C ILE A 14 -2.06 0.17 -1.31
N PHE A 15 -2.14 0.95 -2.38
CA PHE A 15 -2.78 0.57 -3.64
C PHE A 15 -1.72 0.42 -4.73
N VAL A 16 -1.84 -0.63 -5.53
CA VAL A 16 -1.09 -0.77 -6.79
C VAL A 16 -2.05 -0.46 -7.92
N ARG A 17 -1.60 0.41 -8.82
CA ARG A 17 -2.32 0.75 -10.04
C ARG A 17 -1.63 0.05 -11.19
N ASP A 18 -2.33 -0.86 -11.82
CA ASP A 18 -1.87 -1.48 -13.05
C ASP A 18 -2.52 -0.77 -14.23
N VAL A 19 -1.80 -0.69 -15.35
CA VAL A 19 -2.29 -0.09 -16.58
C VAL A 19 -2.08 -1.10 -17.69
N ASP A 20 -3.18 -1.55 -18.30
CA ASP A 20 -3.10 -2.50 -19.40
C ASP A 20 -2.72 -1.82 -20.73
N GLU A 21 -2.52 -2.65 -21.77
CA GLU A 21 -2.22 -2.21 -23.14
C GLU A 21 -3.31 -1.33 -23.77
N HIS A 22 -4.51 -1.33 -23.19
CA HIS A 22 -5.65 -0.51 -23.59
C HIS A 22 -5.80 0.76 -22.75
N LEU A 23 -4.81 1.08 -21.90
CA LEU A 23 -4.82 2.22 -20.98
C LEU A 23 -5.93 2.14 -19.92
N ASN A 24 -6.47 0.96 -19.66
CA ASN A 24 -7.38 0.76 -18.55
C ASN A 24 -6.58 0.71 -17.26
N VAL A 25 -6.95 1.58 -16.32
CA VAL A 25 -6.36 1.63 -14.98
C VAL A 25 -7.13 0.68 -14.09
N THR A 26 -6.44 -0.32 -13.53
CA THR A 26 -6.99 -1.20 -12.51
C THR A 26 -6.35 -0.89 -11.17
N ASP A 27 -7.17 -0.47 -10.21
CA ASP A 27 -6.75 -0.20 -8.84
C ASP A 27 -6.93 -1.47 -7.99
N LYS A 28 -5.83 -2.00 -7.44
CA LYS A 28 -5.84 -3.16 -6.55
C LYS A 28 -5.32 -2.76 -5.18
N LEU A 29 -6.13 -2.95 -4.14
CA LEU A 29 -5.68 -2.80 -2.75
C LEU A 29 -4.63 -3.88 -2.48
N LEU A 30 -3.40 -3.44 -2.29
CA LEU A 30 -2.27 -4.29 -2.01
C LEU A 30 -2.32 -4.69 -0.53
N SER A 31 -2.29 -3.71 0.37
CA SER A 31 -2.31 -4.01 1.80
C SER A 31 -2.96 -2.91 2.61
N LEU A 32 -3.54 -3.29 3.75
CA LEU A 32 -4.03 -2.38 4.77
C LEU A 32 -3.25 -2.68 6.05
N GLN A 33 -2.37 -1.77 6.44
CA GLN A 33 -1.55 -1.89 7.65
C GLN A 33 -2.12 -0.96 8.73
N SER A 34 -2.25 -1.47 9.95
CA SER A 34 -2.59 -0.62 11.10
C SER A 34 -1.30 -0.02 11.66
N MET A 35 -1.18 1.31 11.62
CA MET A 35 -0.13 2.06 12.26
C MET A 35 -0.59 2.44 13.67
N LYS A 36 -0.19 1.62 14.65
CA LYS A 36 -0.31 1.97 16.06
C LYS A 36 0.82 2.93 16.45
N ASP A 37 0.45 4.05 17.06
CA ASP A 37 1.32 4.94 17.84
C ASP A 37 2.25 5.93 17.10
N THR A 38 2.80 5.63 15.92
CA THR A 38 3.67 6.59 15.18
C THR A 38 3.37 6.67 13.69
N THR A 39 3.12 7.88 13.20
CA THR A 39 2.94 8.22 11.77
C THR A 39 4.17 8.93 11.21
N THR A 40 5.37 8.41 11.49
CA THR A 40 6.58 8.99 10.90
C THR A 40 6.70 8.56 9.44
N GLY A 41 7.23 9.42 8.56
CA GLY A 41 7.47 9.04 7.16
C GLY A 41 8.34 7.79 6.99
N LEU A 42 9.21 7.49 7.98
CA LEU A 42 10.00 6.26 8.03
C LEU A 42 9.16 5.01 8.30
N ASP A 43 8.12 5.10 9.14
CA ASP A 43 7.21 4.00 9.44
C ASP A 43 6.39 3.65 8.20
N ILE A 44 5.91 4.67 7.49
CA ILE A 44 5.23 4.50 6.19
C ILE A 44 6.14 3.82 5.18
N LEU A 45 7.38 4.31 5.00
CA LEU A 45 8.33 3.71 4.06
C LEU A 45 8.62 2.25 4.41
N THR A 46 8.80 1.95 5.70
CA THR A 46 9.07 0.59 6.18
C THR A 46 7.89 -0.35 5.91
N GLU A 47 6.66 0.09 6.17
CA GLU A 47 5.46 -0.71 5.89
C GLU A 47 5.21 -0.88 4.38
N VAL A 48 5.54 0.13 3.57
CA VAL A 48 5.50 0.01 2.09
C VAL A 48 6.52 -1.00 1.59
N LEU A 49 7.76 -0.97 2.09
CA LEU A 49 8.80 -1.93 1.71
C LEU A 49 8.43 -3.36 2.12
N LYS A 50 7.93 -3.56 3.35
CA LYS A 50 7.42 -4.87 3.80
C LYS A 50 6.26 -5.36 2.95
N ALA A 51 5.32 -4.48 2.59
CA ALA A 51 4.24 -4.84 1.68
C ALA A 51 4.81 -5.23 0.31
N ALA A 52 5.71 -4.44 -0.27
CA ALA A 52 6.33 -4.75 -1.55
C ALA A 52 7.05 -6.11 -1.56
N GLU A 53 7.79 -6.45 -0.49
CA GLU A 53 8.41 -7.76 -0.30
C GLU A 53 7.37 -8.88 -0.16
N LYS A 54 6.32 -8.68 0.63
CA LYS A 54 5.24 -9.66 0.84
C LYS A 54 4.46 -9.96 -0.43
N PHE A 55 4.22 -8.93 -1.24
CA PHE A 55 3.58 -9.09 -2.54
C PHE A 55 4.51 -9.69 -3.58
N ASN A 56 5.79 -9.87 -3.22
CA ASN A 56 6.82 -10.54 -3.99
C ASN A 56 6.57 -10.25 -5.45
N LEU A 57 6.50 -8.94 -5.79
CA LEU A 57 6.12 -8.41 -7.10
C LEU A 57 7.11 -8.97 -8.09
N ASP A 58 6.91 -10.24 -8.40
CA ASP A 58 7.78 -11.02 -9.23
C ASP A 58 7.51 -10.39 -10.57
N ARG A 59 8.57 -9.77 -11.10
CA ARG A 59 8.51 -9.01 -12.36
C ARG A 59 8.01 -9.90 -13.51
N SER A 60 7.88 -11.20 -13.28
CA SER A 60 7.24 -12.22 -14.10
C SER A 60 5.71 -12.20 -14.13
N THR A 61 5.01 -11.54 -13.19
CA THR A 61 3.53 -11.53 -13.15
C THR A 61 2.91 -10.49 -14.10
N PHE A 62 3.72 -9.56 -14.60
CA PHE A 62 3.34 -8.55 -15.60
C PHE A 62 3.92 -8.86 -16.99
N GLY A 63 4.33 -10.11 -17.24
CA GLY A 63 4.87 -10.59 -18.51
C GLY A 63 3.82 -11.21 -19.41
#